data_AF-A0A1C4Z671-F1
#
_entry.id   AF-A0A1C4Z671-F1
#
_cell.length_a   1.000
_cell.length_b   1.000
_cell.length_c   1.000
_cell.angle_alpha   90.00
_cell.angle_beta   90.00
_cell.angle_gamma   90.00
#
_symmetry.space_group_name_H-M   'P 1'
#
loop_
_entity.id
_entity.type
_entity.pdbx_description
1 polymer ?
#
loop_
_entity_poly.entity_id
_entity_poly.type
_entity_poly.pdbx_seq_one_letter_code
_entity_poly.pdbx_strand_id
1 'polypeptide(L)'
;MPPPSEAEPSPGAAGPAAGAGPAADRPLPAAGAGPRPVPLMAAAERYLRVGTPAELAGAVTRSHLDDGRCVGWYGSPAPGWRVAIDAERADAPVPAALARRFGTVNFWARWTRAECLCKLADVPVAAWWRRHGLSIPPDSAAVWRTLRRADLVITVAFAPHPPAR
;
A
#
# COMPACT_ATOMS: atom_id res chain seq x y z
N MET A 1 -61.93 -57.81 19.80
CA MET A 1 -61.31 -58.66 20.85
C MET A 1 -60.14 -57.89 21.47
N PRO A 2 -59.71 -58.26 22.70
CA PRO A 2 -58.76 -57.50 23.53
C PRO A 2 -57.30 -58.06 23.36
N PRO A 3 -56.31 -57.85 24.27
CA PRO A 3 -55.28 -56.83 24.06
C PRO A 3 -53.80 -57.33 23.84
N PRO A 4 -52.83 -57.32 24.79
CA PRO A 4 -51.50 -56.73 24.54
C PRO A 4 -50.33 -57.77 24.71
N SER A 5 -49.05 -57.49 24.95
CA SER A 5 -48.36 -56.26 25.45
C SER A 5 -46.86 -56.18 25.14
N GLU A 6 -46.30 -55.00 25.43
CA GLU A 6 -44.99 -54.68 26.05
C GLU A 6 -43.82 -55.68 26.01
N ALA A 7 -42.64 -55.14 25.67
CA ALA A 7 -41.45 -55.24 26.53
C ALA A 7 -40.41 -54.16 26.15
N GLU A 8 -40.22 -53.15 27.00
CA GLU A 8 -38.90 -52.51 27.13
C GLU A 8 -37.94 -53.49 27.83
N PRO A 9 -36.62 -53.31 27.69
CA PRO A 9 -35.92 -52.85 28.89
C PRO A 9 -34.96 -51.67 28.67
N SER A 10 -35.02 -50.74 29.61
CA SER A 10 -34.04 -49.69 29.91
C SER A 10 -32.89 -50.29 30.77
N PRO A 11 -31.90 -49.51 31.27
CA PRO A 11 -30.94 -48.66 30.58
C PRO A 11 -29.47 -49.07 30.89
N GLY A 12 -28.51 -48.46 30.20
CA GLY A 12 -27.20 -48.15 30.81
C GLY A 12 -25.95 -48.49 30.00
N ALA A 13 -25.17 -47.45 29.68
CA ALA A 13 -23.75 -47.32 30.06
C ALA A 13 -23.24 -45.94 29.60
N ALA A 14 -22.61 -45.19 30.50
CA ALA A 14 -22.01 -43.91 30.17
C ALA A 14 -20.51 -44.04 29.85
N GLY A 15 -20.07 -43.26 28.86
CA GLY A 15 -18.67 -42.84 28.70
C GLY A 15 -17.95 -43.33 27.44
N PRO A 16 -16.80 -42.72 27.08
CA PRO A 16 -16.29 -41.42 27.53
C PRO A 16 -16.22 -40.38 26.38
N ALA A 17 -15.98 -39.12 26.74
CA ALA A 17 -15.77 -38.06 25.76
C ALA A 17 -14.50 -38.31 24.93
N ALA A 18 -14.63 -38.33 23.60
CA ALA A 18 -13.48 -38.24 22.69
C ALA A 18 -12.87 -36.83 22.81
N GLY A 19 -11.59 -36.78 23.19
CA GLY A 19 -10.95 -35.54 23.62
C GLY A 19 -10.90 -34.46 22.53
N ALA A 20 -11.10 -33.22 22.96
CA ALA A 20 -10.58 -32.08 22.23
C ALA A 20 -9.06 -32.22 22.18
N GLY A 21 -8.52 -32.64 21.03
CA GLY A 21 -7.08 -32.64 20.81
C GLY A 21 -6.55 -31.22 21.01
N PRO A 22 -5.36 -31.03 21.62
CA PRO A 22 -4.75 -29.72 21.70
C PRO A 22 -4.67 -29.15 20.29
N ALA A 23 -5.10 -27.90 20.12
CA ALA A 23 -5.04 -27.23 18.82
C ALA A 23 -3.59 -27.32 18.34
N ALA A 24 -3.36 -28.11 17.28
CA ALA A 24 -2.03 -28.29 16.72
C ALA A 24 -1.48 -26.90 16.44
N ASP A 25 -0.27 -26.64 16.97
CA ASP A 25 0.38 -25.33 17.00
C ASP A 25 0.54 -24.83 15.57
N ARG A 26 -0.50 -24.14 15.08
CA ARG A 26 -0.65 -23.79 13.68
C ARG A 26 0.35 -22.68 13.46
N PRO A 27 1.41 -22.89 12.66
CA PRO A 27 2.47 -21.91 12.53
C PRO A 27 1.84 -20.57 12.17
N LEU A 28 2.08 -19.55 13.01
CA LEU A 28 1.78 -18.18 12.66
C LEU A 28 2.37 -17.95 11.26
N PRO A 29 1.59 -17.46 10.29
CA PRO A 29 2.12 -17.24 8.95
C PRO A 29 3.36 -16.36 9.08
N ALA A 30 4.47 -16.81 8.49
CA ALA A 30 5.71 -16.05 8.46
C ALA A 30 5.39 -14.60 8.07
N ALA A 31 6.03 -13.63 8.73
CA ALA A 31 5.67 -12.21 8.73
C ALA A 31 5.80 -11.53 7.35
N GLY A 32 4.93 -11.93 6.42
CA GLY A 32 4.67 -11.28 5.16
C GLY A 32 3.78 -10.08 5.38
N ALA A 33 3.95 -9.06 4.54
CA ALA A 33 3.11 -7.88 4.59
C ALA A 33 1.62 -8.27 4.48
N GLY A 34 0.75 -7.52 5.17
CA GLY A 34 -0.69 -7.73 5.14
C GLY A 34 -1.29 -7.64 3.72
N PRO A 35 -2.61 -7.85 3.55
CA PRO A 35 -3.24 -7.88 2.24
C PRO A 35 -2.81 -6.68 1.37
N ARG A 36 -2.34 -6.96 0.15
CA ARG A 36 -1.77 -5.94 -0.75
C ARG A 36 -2.74 -4.75 -0.88
N PRO A 37 -2.25 -3.50 -0.92
CA PRO A 37 -3.08 -2.29 -0.92
C PRO A 37 -3.80 -2.00 -2.25
N VAL A 38 -4.12 -3.06 -3.03
CA VAL A 38 -4.76 -2.96 -4.35
C VAL A 38 -6.09 -2.20 -4.30
N PRO A 39 -7.03 -2.44 -3.35
CA PRO A 39 -8.27 -1.67 -3.30
C PRO A 39 -8.03 -0.16 -3.05
N LEU A 40 -7.08 0.15 -2.17
CA LEU A 40 -6.72 1.51 -1.79
C LEU A 40 -6.05 2.27 -2.96
N MET A 41 -5.21 1.56 -3.72
CA MET A 41 -4.56 2.05 -4.95
C MET A 41 -5.56 2.19 -6.12
N ALA A 42 -6.53 1.29 -6.24
CA ALA A 42 -7.62 1.37 -7.22
C ALA A 42 -8.59 2.53 -6.91
N ALA A 43 -8.76 2.89 -5.64
CA ALA A 43 -9.57 4.02 -5.19
C ALA A 43 -8.77 5.30 -4.87
N ALA A 44 -7.49 5.40 -5.28
CA ALA A 44 -6.54 6.42 -4.83
C ALA A 44 -7.07 7.88 -4.92
N GLU A 45 -7.82 8.22 -5.95
CA GLU A 45 -8.41 9.56 -6.15
C GLU A 45 -9.31 10.00 -5.00
N ARG A 46 -10.00 9.06 -4.32
CA ARG A 46 -10.89 9.32 -3.18
C ARG A 46 -10.13 9.74 -1.91
N TYR A 47 -8.85 9.38 -1.82
CA TYR A 47 -7.99 9.64 -0.66
C TYR A 47 -7.01 10.79 -0.87
N LEU A 48 -6.93 11.33 -2.09
CA LEU A 48 -6.12 12.49 -2.43
C LEU A 48 -6.91 13.79 -2.25
N ARG A 49 -6.27 14.80 -1.65
CA ARG A 49 -6.75 16.19 -1.58
C ARG A 49 -5.66 17.12 -2.09
N VAL A 50 -6.07 18.27 -2.63
CA VAL A 50 -5.20 19.37 -3.05
C VAL A 50 -5.64 20.61 -2.29
N GLY A 51 -4.70 21.41 -1.80
CA GLY A 51 -4.94 22.60 -0.99
C GLY A 51 -3.62 23.25 -0.58
N THR A 52 -3.62 24.04 0.48
CA THR A 52 -2.41 24.59 1.10
C THR A 52 -1.73 23.59 2.05
N PRO A 53 -0.45 23.78 2.40
CA PRO A 53 0.23 22.93 3.38
C PRO A 53 -0.44 22.93 4.76
N ALA A 54 -1.10 24.04 5.14
CA ALA A 54 -1.81 24.19 6.40
C ALA A 54 -3.13 23.39 6.43
N GLU A 55 -3.97 23.53 5.41
CA GLU A 55 -5.23 22.76 5.29
C GLU A 55 -4.97 21.24 5.27
N LEU A 56 -3.84 20.83 4.71
CA LEU A 56 -3.47 19.41 4.57
C LEU A 56 -2.60 18.87 5.71
N ALA A 57 -2.44 19.60 6.83
CA ALA A 57 -1.59 19.19 7.95
C ALA A 57 -1.95 17.82 8.56
N GLY A 58 -3.22 17.40 8.48
CA GLY A 58 -3.69 16.09 8.93
C GLY A 58 -3.54 14.93 7.92
N ALA A 59 -2.84 15.12 6.80
CA ALA A 59 -2.59 14.06 5.83
C ALA A 59 -1.51 13.08 6.32
N VAL A 60 -1.67 11.79 6.02
CA VAL A 60 -0.72 10.70 6.35
C VAL A 60 0.63 10.92 5.66
N THR A 61 0.61 11.47 4.45
CA THR A 61 1.80 11.89 3.70
C THR A 61 1.43 13.02 2.74
N ARG A 62 2.40 13.87 2.38
CA ARG A 62 2.23 15.10 1.62
C ARG A 62 3.27 15.23 0.50
N SER A 63 2.89 15.87 -0.60
CA SER A 63 3.81 16.40 -1.62
C SER A 63 3.57 17.89 -1.76
N HIS A 64 4.63 18.68 -1.76
CA HIS A 64 4.57 20.14 -1.93
C HIS A 64 4.94 20.49 -3.37
N LEU A 65 4.23 21.47 -3.94
CA LEU A 65 4.44 21.97 -5.30
C LEU A 65 5.17 23.32 -5.28
N ASP A 66 5.81 23.65 -6.39
CA ASP A 66 6.57 24.90 -6.58
C ASP A 66 5.71 26.16 -6.51
N ASP A 67 4.43 26.06 -6.87
CA ASP A 67 3.42 27.12 -6.77
C ASP A 67 2.77 27.28 -5.38
N GLY A 68 3.28 26.57 -4.37
CA GLY A 68 2.81 26.66 -2.99
C GLY A 68 1.59 25.79 -2.68
N ARG A 69 1.00 25.10 -3.67
CA ARG A 69 0.01 24.04 -3.40
C ARG A 69 0.66 22.83 -2.72
N CYS A 70 -0.17 22.04 -2.07
CA CYS A 70 0.16 20.77 -1.46
C CYS A 70 -0.85 19.71 -1.94
N VAL A 71 -0.37 18.50 -2.15
CA VAL A 71 -1.19 17.29 -2.28
C VAL A 71 -1.06 16.50 -1.00
N GLY A 72 -2.16 15.95 -0.49
CA GLY A 72 -2.22 15.20 0.76
C GLY A 72 -2.97 13.88 0.60
N TRP A 73 -2.47 12.83 1.23
CA TRP A 73 -3.05 11.50 1.23
C TRP A 73 -3.72 11.16 2.58
N TYR A 74 -4.95 10.68 2.54
CA TYR A 74 -5.79 10.40 3.72
C TYR A 74 -6.24 8.92 3.83
N GLY A 75 -5.72 8.03 2.99
CA GLY A 75 -5.99 6.59 3.09
C GLY A 75 -5.09 5.94 4.15
N SER A 76 -5.66 5.25 5.13
CA SER A 76 -4.85 4.45 6.05
C SER A 76 -4.20 3.29 5.28
N PRO A 77 -2.86 3.14 5.28
CA PRO A 77 -2.20 2.01 4.62
C PRO A 77 -2.57 0.69 5.32
N ALA A 78 -2.59 -0.41 4.56
CA ALA A 78 -2.85 -1.73 5.13
C ALA A 78 -1.76 -2.12 6.15
N PRO A 79 -2.07 -2.92 7.20
CA PRO A 79 -1.09 -3.38 8.17
C PRO A 79 0.15 -3.99 7.50
N GLY A 80 1.33 -3.57 7.95
CA GLY A 80 2.60 -3.97 7.35
C GLY A 80 3.00 -3.19 6.08
N TRP A 81 2.21 -2.22 5.60
CA TRP A 81 2.55 -1.36 4.45
C TRP A 81 2.78 0.10 4.85
N ARG A 82 3.67 0.77 4.12
CA ARG A 82 3.90 2.22 4.14
C ARG A 82 3.36 2.82 2.85
N VAL A 83 3.04 4.12 2.88
CA VAL A 83 2.56 4.89 1.72
C VAL A 83 3.42 6.14 1.52
N ALA A 84 3.71 6.46 0.27
CA ALA A 84 4.27 7.74 -0.15
C ALA A 84 3.44 8.31 -1.31
N ILE A 85 3.38 9.63 -1.37
CA ILE A 85 2.91 10.35 -2.55
C ILE A 85 3.97 11.30 -3.06
N ASP A 86 3.88 11.56 -4.36
CA ASP A 86 4.60 12.61 -5.05
C ASP A 86 3.71 13.19 -6.13
N ALA A 87 3.80 14.50 -6.34
CA ALA A 87 2.98 15.23 -7.26
C ALA A 87 3.79 16.33 -7.91
N GLU A 88 3.64 16.45 -9.22
CA GLU A 88 4.29 17.48 -10.03
C GLU A 88 3.28 18.12 -10.97
N ARG A 89 3.50 19.38 -11.30
CA ARG A 89 2.74 20.08 -12.34
C ARG A 89 3.01 19.44 -13.70
N ALA A 90 1.94 19.03 -14.39
CA ALA A 90 2.03 18.33 -15.67
C ALA A 90 2.56 19.19 -16.82
N ASP A 91 2.44 20.52 -16.68
CA ASP A 91 2.88 21.55 -17.62
C ASP A 91 4.25 22.14 -17.26
N ALA A 92 4.82 21.79 -16.10
CA ALA A 92 6.11 22.33 -15.66
C ALA A 92 7.22 21.99 -16.67
N PRO A 93 8.14 22.93 -16.95
CA PRO A 93 9.24 22.70 -17.87
C PRO A 93 10.23 21.70 -17.27
N VAL A 94 10.48 20.59 -17.97
CA VAL A 94 11.49 19.61 -17.55
C VAL A 94 12.87 20.29 -17.58
N PRO A 95 13.62 20.35 -16.46
CA PRO A 95 14.91 21.04 -16.44
C PRO A 95 15.89 20.45 -17.45
N ALA A 96 16.57 21.29 -18.24
CA ALA A 96 17.32 20.86 -19.41
C ALA A 96 18.39 19.78 -19.12
N ALA A 97 19.03 19.83 -17.94
CA ALA A 97 19.98 18.80 -17.51
C ALA A 97 19.31 17.43 -17.30
N LEU A 98 18.06 17.40 -16.82
CA LEU A 98 17.29 16.18 -16.59
C LEU A 98 16.67 15.68 -17.89
N ALA A 99 16.20 16.58 -18.75
CA ALA A 99 15.75 16.27 -20.10
C ALA A 99 16.85 15.57 -20.92
N ARG A 100 18.09 16.09 -20.91
CA ARG A 100 19.24 15.44 -21.56
C ARG A 100 19.55 14.05 -21.01
N ARG A 101 19.38 13.85 -19.70
CA ARG A 101 19.79 12.61 -19.01
C ARG A 101 18.72 11.50 -19.06
N PHE A 102 17.44 11.87 -19.05
CA PHE A 102 16.33 10.92 -18.90
C PHE A 102 15.28 10.99 -20.03
N GLY A 103 15.39 11.93 -20.95
CA GLY A 103 14.38 12.22 -21.98
C GLY A 103 13.11 12.86 -21.40
N THR A 104 12.35 13.55 -22.24
CA THR A 104 11.13 14.28 -21.83
C THR A 104 9.86 13.43 -21.84
N VAL A 105 9.83 12.33 -22.60
CA VAL A 105 8.65 11.46 -22.75
C VAL A 105 8.17 10.96 -21.39
N ASN A 106 6.93 11.27 -21.03
CA ASN A 106 6.32 10.93 -19.74
C ASN A 106 7.22 11.27 -18.52
N PHE A 107 8.03 12.34 -18.58
CA PHE A 107 9.03 12.66 -17.56
C PHE A 107 8.41 12.74 -16.16
N TRP A 108 7.40 13.60 -15.96
CA TRP A 108 6.76 13.79 -14.66
C TRP A 108 6.16 12.51 -14.08
N ALA A 109 5.60 11.62 -14.91
CA ALA A 109 5.08 10.33 -14.46
C ALA A 109 6.17 9.34 -14.03
N ARG A 110 7.37 9.42 -14.62
CA ARG A 110 8.54 8.63 -14.22
C ARG A 110 9.23 9.23 -12.99
N TRP A 111 9.26 10.55 -12.91
CA TRP A 111 9.82 11.34 -11.81
C TRP A 111 9.05 11.14 -10.51
N THR A 112 7.74 11.42 -10.50
CA THR A 112 6.90 11.27 -9.29
C THR A 112 6.94 9.84 -8.74
N ARG A 113 7.00 8.86 -9.64
CA ARG A 113 7.19 7.46 -9.27
C ARG A 113 8.57 7.19 -8.65
N ALA A 114 9.64 7.75 -9.20
CA ALA A 114 10.97 7.60 -8.63
C ALA A 114 11.05 8.26 -7.24
N GLU A 115 10.54 9.48 -7.07
CA GLU A 115 10.46 10.18 -5.78
C GLU A 115 9.66 9.39 -4.73
N CYS A 116 8.50 8.84 -5.10
CA CYS A 116 7.76 7.92 -4.22
C CYS A 116 8.59 6.73 -3.75
N LEU A 117 9.39 6.11 -4.63
CA LEU A 117 10.27 5.00 -4.26
C LEU A 117 11.47 5.45 -3.42
N CYS A 118 12.01 6.64 -3.65
CA CYS A 118 13.03 7.29 -2.82
C CYS A 118 12.53 7.47 -1.38
N LYS A 119 11.34 8.07 -1.23
CA LYS A 119 10.64 8.28 0.04
C LYS A 119 10.35 6.96 0.79
N LEU A 120 9.97 5.89 0.08
CA LEU A 120 9.73 4.57 0.68
C LEU A 120 11.02 3.81 1.02
N ALA A 121 12.11 4.04 0.29
CA ALA A 121 13.42 3.43 0.53
C ALA A 121 14.27 4.17 1.58
N ASP A 122 13.86 5.39 1.96
CA ASP A 122 14.67 6.34 2.76
C ASP A 122 16.04 6.64 2.11
N VAL A 123 15.99 6.94 0.80
CA VAL A 123 17.18 7.21 -0.03
C VAL A 123 17.00 8.56 -0.73
N PRO A 124 17.96 9.49 -0.66
CA PRO A 124 17.88 10.76 -1.41
C PRO A 124 17.75 10.51 -2.92
N VAL A 125 16.88 11.26 -3.61
CA VAL A 125 16.69 11.14 -5.08
C VAL A 125 18.01 11.24 -5.85
N ALA A 126 18.93 12.10 -5.37
CA ALA A 126 20.25 12.27 -5.93
C ALA A 126 21.16 11.03 -5.84
N ALA A 127 20.91 10.11 -4.90
CA ALA A 127 21.55 8.79 -4.83
C ALA A 127 20.78 7.77 -5.69
N TRP A 128 19.45 7.74 -5.58
CA TRP A 128 18.57 6.84 -6.34
C TRP A 128 18.83 6.91 -7.84
N TRP A 129 18.73 8.09 -8.43
CA TRP A 129 18.82 8.27 -9.89
C TRP A 129 20.22 8.00 -10.46
N ARG A 130 21.27 7.93 -9.63
CA ARG A 130 22.63 7.53 -10.02
C ARG A 130 22.74 6.02 -10.19
N ARG A 131 21.95 5.26 -9.42
CA ARG A 131 21.91 3.80 -9.45
C ARG A 131 20.79 3.25 -10.35
N HIS A 132 19.66 3.93 -10.42
CA HIS A 132 18.42 3.42 -11.06
C HIS A 132 17.83 4.34 -12.13
N GLY A 133 18.36 5.56 -12.32
CA GLY A 133 17.70 6.57 -13.16
C GLY A 133 16.28 6.89 -12.67
N LEU A 134 15.33 6.97 -13.61
CA LEU A 134 13.87 7.05 -13.30
C LEU A 134 13.17 5.68 -13.50
N SER A 135 13.95 4.61 -13.54
CA SER A 135 13.46 3.24 -13.59
C SER A 135 13.20 2.69 -12.20
N ILE A 136 12.55 1.53 -12.15
CA ILE A 136 12.17 0.84 -10.92
C ILE A 136 13.17 -0.31 -10.73
N PRO A 137 13.74 -0.53 -9.53
CA PRO A 137 14.52 -1.72 -9.24
C PRO A 137 13.68 -2.98 -9.50
N PRO A 138 14.19 -4.00 -10.21
CA PRO A 138 13.41 -5.18 -10.57
C PRO A 138 12.89 -5.93 -9.34
N ASP A 139 13.66 -5.94 -8.25
CA ASP A 139 13.32 -6.60 -7.00
C ASP A 139 12.45 -5.74 -6.05
N SER A 140 11.90 -4.63 -6.55
CA SER A 140 11.07 -3.75 -5.74
C SER A 140 9.71 -4.39 -5.43
N ALA A 141 9.47 -4.69 -4.15
CA ALA A 141 8.17 -5.10 -3.64
C ALA A 141 7.13 -3.95 -3.61
N ALA A 142 7.48 -2.76 -4.11
CA ALA A 142 6.58 -1.63 -4.15
C ALA A 142 5.51 -1.77 -5.24
N VAL A 143 4.31 -1.28 -4.96
CA VAL A 143 3.22 -1.14 -5.93
C VAL A 143 2.81 0.32 -6.00
N TRP A 144 2.50 0.83 -7.20
CA TRP A 144 2.17 2.24 -7.40
C TRP A 144 1.09 2.42 -8.46
N ARG A 145 0.42 3.57 -8.41
CA ARG A 145 -0.41 4.10 -9.48
C ARG A 145 -0.04 5.55 -9.72
N THR A 146 0.23 5.88 -10.98
CA THR A 146 0.32 7.27 -11.43
C THR A 146 -1.00 7.66 -12.09
N LEU A 147 -1.51 8.84 -11.77
CA LEU A 147 -2.77 9.38 -12.28
C LEU A 147 -2.61 10.86 -12.62
N ARG A 148 -3.49 11.37 -13.50
CA ARG A 148 -3.63 12.81 -13.73
C ARG A 148 -4.86 13.32 -12.98
N ARG A 149 -4.74 14.47 -12.34
CA ARG A 149 -5.86 15.16 -11.69
C ARG A 149 -5.72 16.65 -11.92
N ALA A 150 -6.66 17.23 -12.67
CA ALA A 150 -6.52 18.58 -13.23
C ALA A 150 -5.14 18.74 -13.93
N ASP A 151 -4.35 19.72 -13.50
CA ASP A 151 -3.03 20.04 -14.01
C ASP A 151 -1.89 19.21 -13.38
N LEU A 152 -2.16 18.30 -12.44
CA LEU A 152 -1.15 17.54 -11.72
C LEU A 152 -0.96 16.12 -12.27
N VAL A 153 0.30 15.66 -12.32
CA VAL A 153 0.67 14.25 -12.36
C VAL A 153 0.97 13.82 -10.92
N ILE A 154 0.25 12.82 -10.41
CA ILE A 154 0.38 12.34 -9.04
C ILE A 154 0.70 10.86 -9.05
N THR A 155 1.73 10.43 -8.33
CA THR A 155 1.95 9.02 -8.02
C THR A 155 1.62 8.76 -6.56
N VAL A 156 0.85 7.68 -6.32
CA VAL A 156 0.70 7.06 -5.00
C VAL A 156 1.42 5.72 -5.05
N ALA A 157 2.33 5.49 -4.11
CA ALA A 157 3.06 4.24 -4.01
C ALA A 157 2.98 3.65 -2.60
N PHE A 158 3.02 2.33 -2.53
CA PHE A 158 3.07 1.57 -1.29
C PHE A 158 4.23 0.58 -1.35
N ALA A 159 4.90 0.38 -0.23
CA ALA A 159 5.89 -0.67 -0.06
C ALA A 159 5.65 -1.36 1.29
N PRO A 160 6.06 -2.63 1.46
CA PRO A 160 6.09 -3.23 2.79
C PRO A 160 6.97 -2.41 3.74
N HIS A 161 6.71 -2.54 5.04
CA HIS A 161 7.71 -2.20 6.05
C HIS A 161 8.95 -3.09 5.84
N PRO A 162 10.16 -2.58 6.10
CA PRO A 162 11.31 -3.46 6.27
C PRO A 162 10.99 -4.47 7.38
N PRO A 163 11.52 -5.70 7.32
CA PRO A 163 11.49 -6.59 8.49
C PRO A 163 12.13 -5.86 9.68
N ALA A 164 11.60 -6.10 10.88
CA ALA A 164 12.24 -5.65 12.10
C ALA A 164 13.68 -6.20 12.14
N ARG A 165 14.64 -5.34 12.52
CA ARG A 165 16.04 -5.71 12.73
C ARG A 165 16.23 -6.27 14.13
#